data_AF-A0A1F9AZT0-F1
#
_entry.id   AF-A0A1F9AZT0-F1
#
_cell.length_a   1.000
_cell.length_b   1.000
_cell.length_c   1.000
_cell.angle_alpha   90.00
_cell.angle_beta   90.00
_cell.angle_gamma   90.00
#
_symmetry.space_group_name_H-M   'P 1'
#
loop_
_entity.id
_entity.type
_entity.pdbx_description
1 polymer ?
#
loop_
_entity_poly.entity_id
_entity_poly.type
_entity_poly.pdbx_seq_one_letter_code
_entity_poly.pdbx_strand_id
1 'polypeptide(L)'
;MEWSHTFSILSFAHAFETGSVRPFLDFFLELFSFLILVGCALAVFRRFILRPNQLRTEEEDMTTLLFILFLELSGFFIEGYRIAHPGVTASRTYLANFTPPSANNWISFVGYFLSLFLRDIQINADFLWYFHVVPSLIWFVYIPHSKLLHIFSSSITVVADRASAKISRER
;
A
#
# COMPACT_ATOMS: atom_id res chain seq x y z
N MET A 1 4.62 -23.03 -8.16
CA MET A 1 4.77 -23.15 -9.63
C MET A 1 4.69 -21.73 -10.16
N GLU A 2 5.82 -21.13 -10.52
CA GLU A 2 5.88 -19.73 -10.96
C GLU A 2 5.43 -19.67 -12.42
N TRP A 3 4.15 -19.35 -12.62
CA TRP A 3 3.51 -19.31 -13.94
C TRP A 3 4.15 -18.29 -14.90
N SER A 4 4.93 -17.34 -14.36
CA SER A 4 5.72 -16.35 -15.11
C SER A 4 6.81 -16.99 -15.98
N HIS A 5 7.31 -18.19 -15.62
CA HIS A 5 8.30 -18.92 -16.42
C HIS A 5 7.70 -19.74 -17.57
N THR A 6 6.41 -20.05 -17.49
CA THR A 6 5.74 -20.95 -18.45
C THR A 6 5.10 -20.18 -19.60
N PHE A 7 4.61 -18.97 -19.35
CA PHE A 7 3.86 -18.19 -20.34
C PHE A 7 4.59 -16.91 -20.73
N SER A 8 4.98 -16.80 -22.00
CA SER A 8 5.62 -15.60 -22.58
C SER A 8 4.84 -14.29 -22.34
N ILE A 9 3.50 -14.35 -22.33
CA ILE A 9 2.63 -13.21 -22.02
C ILE A 9 2.85 -12.66 -20.60
N LEU A 10 3.35 -13.49 -19.68
CA LEU A 10 3.68 -13.14 -18.30
C LEU A 10 5.18 -12.84 -18.10
N SER A 11 5.97 -12.77 -19.18
CA SER A 11 7.41 -12.43 -19.08
C SER A 11 7.65 -11.03 -18.50
N PHE A 12 6.69 -10.11 -18.65
CA PHE A 12 6.76 -8.80 -17.99
C PHE A 12 6.68 -8.96 -16.46
N ALA A 13 5.84 -9.86 -15.95
CA ALA A 13 5.73 -10.13 -14.52
C ALA A 13 7.05 -10.70 -13.98
N HIS A 14 7.73 -11.55 -14.76
CA HIS A 14 9.07 -12.01 -14.44
C HIS A 14 10.09 -10.85 -14.35
N ALA A 15 10.03 -9.87 -15.27
CA ALA A 15 10.89 -8.69 -15.21
C ALA A 15 10.65 -7.84 -13.95
N PHE A 16 9.41 -7.78 -13.45
CA PHE A 16 9.07 -7.14 -12.18
C PHE A 16 9.42 -8.01 -10.96
N GLU A 17 9.38 -9.33 -11.08
CA GLU A 17 9.70 -10.25 -10.00
C GLU A 17 11.22 -10.30 -9.77
N THR A 18 12.02 -10.56 -10.80
CA THR A 18 13.46 -10.88 -10.70
C THR A 18 14.38 -10.06 -11.61
N GLY A 19 13.83 -9.12 -12.40
CA GLY A 19 14.61 -8.31 -13.34
C GLY A 19 15.33 -7.12 -12.70
N SER A 20 16.21 -6.46 -13.46
CA SER A 20 17.01 -5.31 -13.01
C SER A 20 16.18 -4.08 -12.58
N VAL A 21 14.89 -4.03 -12.95
CA VAL A 21 13.95 -2.97 -12.57
C VAL A 21 13.46 -3.14 -11.13
N ARG A 22 13.52 -4.35 -10.58
CA ARG A 22 12.96 -4.69 -9.28
C ARG A 22 13.45 -3.79 -8.12
N PRO A 23 14.77 -3.54 -7.93
CA PRO A 23 15.23 -2.70 -6.83
C PRO A 23 14.73 -1.25 -6.91
N PHE A 24 14.56 -0.72 -8.13
CA PHE A 24 13.96 0.60 -8.32
C PHE A 24 12.50 0.62 -7.92
N LEU A 25 11.73 -0.41 -8.28
CA LEU A 25 10.34 -0.55 -7.87
C LEU A 25 10.23 -0.64 -6.34
N ASP A 26 11.03 -1.48 -5.69
CA ASP A 26 11.03 -1.62 -4.23
C ASP A 26 11.31 -0.28 -3.53
N PHE A 27 12.31 0.49 -4.02
CA PHE A 27 12.59 1.82 -3.52
C PHE A 27 11.40 2.77 -3.62
N PHE A 28 10.77 2.85 -4.80
CA PHE A 28 9.66 3.77 -5.00
C PHE A 28 8.42 3.36 -4.21
N LEU A 29 8.15 2.06 -4.09
CA LEU A 29 7.07 1.55 -3.25
C LEU A 29 7.25 2.01 -1.80
N GLU A 30 8.44 1.82 -1.24
CA GLU A 30 8.70 2.25 0.13
C GLU A 30 8.70 3.77 0.30
N LEU A 31 9.27 4.51 -0.66
CA LEU A 31 9.26 5.96 -0.67
C LEU A 31 7.83 6.51 -0.68
N PHE A 32 6.97 6.01 -1.56
CA PHE A 32 5.58 6.47 -1.64
C PHE A 32 4.76 6.05 -0.42
N SER A 33 4.95 4.83 0.10
CA SER A 33 4.35 4.41 1.37
C SER A 33 4.77 5.32 2.53
N PHE A 34 6.04 5.71 2.60
CA PHE A 34 6.51 6.66 3.61
C PHE A 34 5.87 8.04 3.45
N LEU A 35 5.74 8.53 2.21
CA LEU A 35 5.06 9.79 1.93
C LEU A 35 3.57 9.74 2.28
N ILE A 36 2.89 8.60 2.08
CA ILE A 36 1.51 8.39 2.53
C ILE A 36 1.43 8.49 4.05
N LEU A 37 2.37 7.85 4.77
CA LEU A 37 2.43 7.93 6.24
C LEU A 37 2.64 9.38 6.73
N VAL A 38 3.55 10.13 6.11
CA VAL A 38 3.76 11.57 6.39
C VAL A 38 2.48 12.35 6.09
N GLY A 39 1.83 12.09 4.97
CA GLY A 39 0.55 12.72 4.60
C GLY A 39 -0.54 12.45 5.63
N CYS A 40 -0.63 11.23 6.15
CA CYS A 40 -1.55 10.88 7.23
C CYS A 40 -1.21 11.62 8.53
N ALA A 41 0.06 11.70 8.90
CA ALA A 41 0.49 12.46 10.08
C ALA A 41 0.11 13.96 9.96
N LEU A 42 0.32 14.55 8.78
CA LEU A 42 -0.11 15.91 8.49
C LEU A 42 -1.64 16.07 8.53
N ALA A 43 -2.38 15.08 8.03
CA ALA A 43 -3.84 15.08 8.08
C ALA A 43 -4.35 15.01 9.53
N VAL A 44 -3.78 14.14 10.37
CA VAL A 44 -4.06 14.04 11.80
C VAL A 44 -3.73 15.37 12.49
N PHE A 45 -2.53 15.92 12.26
CA PHE A 45 -2.10 17.19 12.84
C PHE A 45 -3.06 18.34 12.48
N ARG A 46 -3.42 18.47 11.20
CA ARG A 46 -4.37 19.48 10.74
C ARG A 46 -5.74 19.32 11.38
N ARG A 47 -6.21 18.08 11.56
CA ARG A 47 -7.54 17.76 12.05
C ARG A 47 -7.69 17.96 13.56
N PHE A 48 -6.68 17.59 14.34
CA PHE A 48 -6.78 17.60 15.80
C PHE A 48 -6.01 18.72 16.50
N ILE A 49 -5.02 19.32 15.84
CA ILE A 49 -4.19 20.39 16.43
C ILE A 49 -4.54 21.74 15.81
N LEU A 50 -4.38 21.91 14.48
CA LEU A 50 -4.65 23.21 13.83
C LEU A 50 -6.14 23.57 13.80
N ARG A 51 -7.02 22.57 13.62
CA ARG A 51 -8.49 22.70 13.63
C ARG A 51 -9.00 23.94 12.86
N PRO A 52 -8.67 24.09 11.55
CA PRO A 52 -9.14 25.23 10.78
C PRO A 52 -10.68 25.23 10.67
N ASN A 53 -11.31 26.40 10.78
CA ASN A 53 -12.79 26.55 10.84
C ASN A 53 -13.56 25.94 9.65
N GLN A 54 -12.91 25.78 8.50
CA GLN A 54 -13.50 25.21 7.28
C GLN A 54 -13.48 23.68 7.26
N LEU A 55 -12.70 23.04 8.14
CA LEU A 55 -12.52 21.59 8.14
C LEU A 55 -13.56 20.94 9.06
N ARG A 56 -14.61 20.39 8.45
CA ARG A 56 -15.54 19.50 9.14
C ARG A 56 -15.00 18.08 9.07
N THR A 57 -14.89 17.44 10.23
CA THR A 57 -14.51 16.03 10.32
C THR A 57 -15.76 15.19 10.42
N GLU A 58 -15.96 14.34 9.43
CA GLU A 58 -17.01 13.33 9.47
C GLU A 58 -16.43 11.96 9.84
N GLU A 59 -17.27 11.06 10.32
CA GLU A 59 -16.84 9.72 10.77
C GLU A 59 -16.14 8.95 9.65
N GLU A 60 -16.64 9.08 8.42
CA GLU A 60 -16.08 8.46 7.24
C GLU A 60 -14.64 8.91 6.92
N ASP A 61 -14.32 10.19 7.18
CA ASP A 61 -12.96 10.68 7.02
C ASP A 61 -12.02 10.03 8.04
N MET A 62 -12.53 9.77 9.25
CA MET A 62 -11.79 9.10 10.31
C MET A 62 -11.55 7.65 9.97
N THR A 63 -12.59 6.94 9.55
CA THR A 63 -12.53 5.53 9.12
C THR A 63 -11.49 5.38 8.02
N THR A 64 -11.53 6.26 7.01
CA THR A 64 -10.57 6.26 5.92
C THR A 64 -9.13 6.47 6.40
N LEU A 65 -8.91 7.47 7.25
CA LEU A 65 -7.60 7.78 7.78
C LEU A 65 -7.04 6.64 8.63
N LEU A 66 -7.89 5.98 9.43
CA LEU A 66 -7.53 4.84 10.26
C LEU A 66 -7.16 3.62 9.40
N PHE A 67 -7.93 3.32 8.35
CA PHE A 67 -7.60 2.22 7.44
C PHE A 67 -6.27 2.47 6.72
N ILE A 68 -6.04 3.66 6.18
CA ILE A 68 -4.77 3.96 5.50
C ILE A 68 -3.60 3.83 6.48
N LEU A 69 -3.69 4.43 7.67
CA LEU A 69 -2.66 4.29 8.70
C LEU A 69 -2.41 2.84 9.08
N PHE A 70 -3.48 2.06 9.30
CA PHE A 70 -3.39 0.66 9.65
C PHE A 70 -2.64 -0.13 8.56
N LEU A 71 -3.03 0.05 7.30
CA LEU A 71 -2.45 -0.70 6.18
C LEU A 71 -0.98 -0.34 5.96
N GLU A 72 -0.61 0.94 6.01
CA GLU A 72 0.79 1.36 5.89
C GLU A 72 1.64 0.82 7.04
N LEU A 73 1.18 0.99 8.29
CA LEU A 73 1.95 0.58 9.47
C LEU A 73 2.09 -0.94 9.55
N SER A 74 1.02 -1.69 9.30
CA SER A 74 1.08 -3.16 9.28
C SER A 74 1.94 -3.68 8.13
N GLY A 75 1.95 -3.00 6.98
CA GLY A 75 2.83 -3.31 5.84
C GLY A 75 4.32 -3.16 6.20
N PHE A 76 4.70 -1.98 6.71
CA PHE A 76 6.06 -1.73 7.17
C PHE A 76 6.49 -2.67 8.30
N PHE A 77 5.57 -3.03 9.19
CA PHE A 77 5.84 -3.98 10.28
C PHE A 77 6.15 -5.38 9.74
N ILE A 78 5.37 -5.88 8.78
CA ILE A 78 5.64 -7.18 8.13
C ILE A 78 6.98 -7.15 7.41
N GLU A 79 7.28 -6.06 6.70
CA GLU A 79 8.55 -5.88 6.01
C GLU A 79 9.74 -5.91 6.99
N GLY A 80 9.68 -5.13 8.06
CA GLY A 80 10.71 -5.12 9.10
C GLY A 80 10.86 -6.48 9.81
N TYR A 81 9.74 -7.17 10.06
CA TYR A 81 9.74 -8.50 10.65
C TYR A 81 10.44 -9.54 9.74
N ARG A 82 10.17 -9.50 8.43
CA ARG A 82 10.82 -10.37 7.44
C ARG A 82 12.33 -10.13 7.36
N ILE A 83 12.76 -8.87 7.47
CA ILE A 83 14.19 -8.52 7.48
C ILE A 83 14.86 -9.02 8.77
N ALA A 84 14.19 -8.89 9.91
CA ALA A 84 14.69 -9.37 11.20
C ALA A 84 14.78 -10.90 11.29
N HIS A 85 13.91 -11.62 10.57
CA HIS A 85 13.80 -13.08 10.63
C HIS A 85 13.97 -13.74 9.24
N PRO A 86 15.21 -13.90 8.75
CA PRO A 86 15.47 -14.53 7.45
C PRO A 86 14.88 -15.95 7.32
N GLY A 87 14.74 -16.67 8.43
CA GLY A 87 14.11 -18.00 8.47
C GLY A 87 12.65 -18.02 7.99
N VAL A 88 11.90 -16.94 8.22
CA VAL A 88 10.51 -16.77 7.74
C VAL A 88 10.49 -16.63 6.21
N THR A 89 11.49 -15.97 5.64
CA THR A 89 11.64 -15.85 4.18
C THR A 89 12.15 -17.16 3.57
N ALA A 90 13.01 -17.90 4.28
CA ALA A 90 13.58 -19.15 3.80
C ALA A 90 12.59 -20.32 3.81
N SER A 91 11.66 -20.37 4.78
CA SER A 91 10.74 -21.50 4.95
C SER A 91 9.71 -21.64 3.84
N ARG A 92 9.49 -20.59 3.03
CA ARG A 92 8.45 -20.51 1.98
C ARG A 92 7.08 -20.98 2.50
N THR A 93 6.81 -20.81 3.79
CA THR A 93 5.51 -21.15 4.37
C THR A 93 4.47 -20.26 3.69
N TYR A 94 3.62 -20.90 2.89
CA TYR A 94 2.80 -20.26 1.87
C TYR A 94 1.84 -19.24 2.49
N LEU A 95 1.70 -18.09 1.81
CA LEU A 95 0.94 -16.86 2.12
C LEU A 95 1.82 -15.65 2.53
N ALA A 96 2.73 -15.77 3.52
CA ALA A 96 3.55 -14.63 3.96
C ALA A 96 4.64 -14.17 2.97
N ASN A 97 5.01 -15.02 2.01
CA ASN A 97 6.19 -14.84 1.16
C ASN A 97 5.85 -14.50 -0.31
N PHE A 98 4.90 -13.59 -0.53
CA PHE A 98 4.68 -12.98 -1.87
C PHE A 98 5.80 -12.05 -2.29
N THR A 99 6.74 -11.75 -1.39
CA THR A 99 7.95 -11.02 -1.73
C THR A 99 8.90 -12.04 -2.39
N PRO A 100 9.16 -11.93 -3.70
CA PRO A 100 10.07 -12.83 -4.41
C PRO A 100 11.43 -12.89 -3.69
N PRO A 101 12.20 -13.99 -3.80
CA PRO A 101 13.56 -14.05 -3.25
C PRO A 101 14.49 -12.91 -3.74
N SER A 102 14.15 -12.31 -4.88
CA SER A 102 14.78 -11.15 -5.51
C SER A 102 14.29 -9.79 -4.99
N ALA A 103 13.28 -9.77 -4.12
CA ALA A 103 12.85 -8.58 -3.43
C ALA A 103 13.96 -8.12 -2.49
N ASN A 104 14.65 -7.09 -2.92
CA ASN A 104 15.93 -6.78 -2.35
C ASN A 104 15.67 -5.98 -1.06
N ASN A 105 15.95 -6.60 0.08
CA ASN A 105 15.83 -5.96 1.39
C ASN A 105 16.75 -4.74 1.53
N TRP A 106 17.80 -4.60 0.70
CA TRP A 106 18.84 -3.58 0.80
C TRP A 106 18.36 -2.13 0.71
N ILE A 107 17.19 -1.87 0.14
CA ILE A 107 16.68 -0.51 -0.05
C ILE A 107 15.55 -0.16 0.96
N SER A 108 15.18 -1.11 1.83
CA SER A 108 14.09 -1.00 2.79
C SER A 108 14.43 -0.10 4.00
N PHE A 109 14.39 1.23 3.89
CA PHE A 109 14.82 2.12 4.97
C PHE A 109 13.93 2.08 6.22
N VAL A 110 12.61 2.04 6.07
CA VAL A 110 11.66 1.90 7.19
C VAL A 110 11.68 0.47 7.71
N GLY A 111 11.67 -0.51 6.82
CA GLY A 111 11.74 -1.92 7.21
C GLY A 111 13.03 -2.24 7.96
N TYR A 112 14.18 -1.73 7.52
CA TYR A 112 15.44 -1.87 8.25
C TYR A 112 15.38 -1.23 9.63
N PHE A 113 14.88 0.01 9.73
CA PHE A 113 14.73 0.67 11.02
C PHE A 113 13.90 -0.17 12.00
N LEU A 114 12.74 -0.67 11.56
CA LEU A 114 11.88 -1.54 12.39
C LEU A 114 12.55 -2.88 12.72
N SER A 115 13.30 -3.45 11.78
CA SER A 115 13.98 -4.74 11.97
C SER A 115 14.95 -4.71 13.16
N LEU A 116 15.53 -3.55 13.49
CA LEU A 116 16.44 -3.38 14.64
C LEU A 116 15.76 -3.72 15.97
N PHE A 117 14.46 -3.42 16.08
CA PHE A 117 13.67 -3.63 17.29
C PHE A 117 13.00 -5.00 17.32
N LEU A 118 12.90 -5.67 16.18
CA LEU A 118 12.15 -6.92 16.03
C LEU A 118 13.03 -8.18 16.12
N ARG A 119 14.37 -8.07 16.13
CA ARG A 119 15.30 -9.22 16.05
C ARG A 119 15.05 -10.30 17.09
N ASP A 120 14.69 -9.90 18.31
CA ASP A 120 14.52 -10.81 19.44
C ASP A 120 13.04 -11.15 19.71
N ILE A 121 12.12 -10.67 18.86
CA ILE A 121 10.67 -10.84 19.04
C ILE A 121 10.17 -11.87 18.05
N GLN A 122 9.72 -13.03 18.52
CA GLN A 122 9.13 -14.07 17.68
C GLN A 122 7.61 -13.91 17.62
N ILE A 123 7.08 -13.68 16.41
CA ILE A 123 5.65 -13.58 16.12
C ILE A 123 5.29 -14.63 15.05
N ASN A 124 4.09 -15.18 15.13
CA ASN A 124 3.60 -16.05 14.08
C ASN A 124 3.47 -15.25 12.75
N ALA A 125 4.22 -15.66 11.72
CA ALA A 125 4.25 -14.97 10.43
C ALA A 125 2.92 -15.08 9.66
N ASP A 126 2.21 -16.21 9.80
CA ASP A 126 0.89 -16.38 9.18
C ASP A 126 -0.11 -15.41 9.80
N PHE A 127 -0.07 -15.27 11.13
CA PHE A 127 -0.89 -14.30 11.84
C PHE A 127 -0.61 -12.87 11.34
N LEU A 128 0.66 -12.47 11.25
CA LEU A 128 1.03 -11.14 10.74
C LEU A 128 0.49 -10.92 9.33
N TRP A 129 0.60 -11.92 8.46
CA TRP A 129 0.07 -11.83 7.11
C TRP A 129 -1.45 -11.65 7.07
N TYR A 130 -2.21 -12.49 7.77
CA TYR A 130 -3.67 -12.37 7.82
C TYR A 130 -4.10 -11.04 8.45
N PHE A 131 -3.37 -10.59 9.48
CA PHE A 131 -3.61 -9.33 10.16
C PHE A 131 -3.51 -8.12 9.23
N HIS A 132 -2.66 -8.17 8.20
CA HIS A 132 -2.59 -7.12 7.19
C HIS A 132 -3.60 -7.36 6.05
N VAL A 133 -3.60 -8.56 5.45
CA VAL A 133 -4.34 -8.82 4.22
C VAL A 133 -5.85 -8.82 4.41
N VAL A 134 -6.38 -9.34 5.52
CA VAL A 134 -7.83 -9.37 5.74
C VAL A 134 -8.39 -7.93 5.81
N PRO A 135 -7.82 -7.01 6.62
CA PRO A 135 -8.18 -5.60 6.56
C PRO A 135 -7.98 -4.94 5.19
N SER A 136 -6.94 -5.30 4.43
CA SER A 136 -6.75 -4.79 3.06
C SER A 136 -7.92 -5.14 2.15
N LEU A 137 -8.41 -6.38 2.23
CA LEU A 137 -9.55 -6.83 1.44
C LEU A 137 -10.86 -6.16 1.88
N ILE A 138 -11.06 -6.00 3.19
CA ILE A 138 -12.21 -5.26 3.73
C ILE A 138 -12.19 -3.82 3.23
N TRP A 139 -11.02 -3.18 3.30
CA TRP A 139 -10.83 -1.82 2.82
C TRP A 139 -11.11 -1.69 1.32
N PHE A 140 -10.64 -2.65 0.52
CA PHE A 140 -10.90 -2.68 -0.92
C PHE A 140 -12.40 -2.73 -1.24
N VAL A 141 -13.17 -3.53 -0.51
CA VAL A 141 -14.64 -3.60 -0.64
C VAL A 141 -15.30 -2.31 -0.14
N TYR A 142 -14.72 -1.63 0.84
CA TYR A 142 -15.25 -0.38 1.39
C TYR A 142 -15.07 0.82 0.45
N ILE A 143 -13.97 0.91 -0.32
CA ILE A 143 -13.68 2.01 -1.25
C ILE A 143 -14.90 2.44 -2.08
N PRO A 144 -15.62 1.55 -2.80
CA PRO A 144 -16.76 1.93 -3.63
C PRO A 144 -18.00 2.40 -2.85
N HIS A 145 -18.03 2.23 -1.53
CA HIS A 145 -19.13 2.68 -0.69
C HIS A 145 -18.76 3.92 0.12
N SER A 146 -17.62 4.54 -0.18
CA SER A 146 -17.09 5.66 0.57
C SER A 146 -16.83 6.92 -0.27
N LYS A 147 -16.51 8.02 0.40
CA LYS A 147 -16.00 9.28 -0.18
C LYS A 147 -14.77 9.08 -1.05
N LEU A 148 -14.06 7.95 -0.94
CA LEU A 148 -12.93 7.63 -1.81
C LEU A 148 -13.35 7.33 -3.25
N LEU A 149 -14.63 7.04 -3.51
CA LEU A 149 -15.13 6.94 -4.87
C LEU A 149 -14.82 8.18 -5.72
N HIS A 150 -14.71 9.35 -5.09
CA HIS A 150 -14.31 10.58 -5.77
C HIS A 150 -12.98 10.43 -6.55
N ILE A 151 -12.07 9.55 -6.11
CA ILE A 151 -10.81 9.29 -6.83
C ILE A 151 -11.11 8.85 -8.28
N PHE A 152 -12.17 8.07 -8.49
CA PHE A 152 -12.59 7.59 -9.81
C PHE A 152 -13.61 8.51 -10.47
N SER A 153 -14.64 8.93 -9.73
CA SER A 153 -15.77 9.66 -10.31
C SER A 153 -15.41 11.09 -10.73
N SER A 154 -14.52 11.78 -10.01
CA SER A 154 -14.15 13.17 -10.32
C SER A 154 -13.55 13.34 -11.71
N SER A 155 -12.60 12.47 -12.07
CA SER A 155 -11.95 12.47 -13.38
C SER A 155 -12.95 12.23 -14.51
N ILE A 156 -13.90 11.31 -14.29
CA ILE A 156 -14.96 10.98 -15.25
C ILE A 156 -15.90 12.17 -15.42
N THR A 157 -16.36 12.79 -14.33
CA THR A 157 -17.26 13.95 -14.38
C THR A 157 -16.62 15.11 -15.14
N VAL A 158 -15.34 15.42 -14.89
CA VAL A 158 -14.65 16.51 -15.61
C VAL A 158 -14.57 16.24 -17.11
N VAL A 159 -14.31 15.00 -17.53
CA VAL A 159 -14.27 14.63 -18.95
C VAL A 159 -15.67 14.69 -19.58
N ALA A 160 -16.69 14.18 -18.88
CA ALA A 160 -18.07 14.18 -19.35
C ALA A 160 -18.64 15.59 -19.50
N ASP A 161 -18.37 16.49 -18.55
CA ASP A 161 -18.80 17.88 -18.60
C ASP A 161 -18.16 18.62 -19.78
N ARG A 162 -16.85 18.40 -20.01
CA ARG A 162 -16.14 18.96 -21.17
C ARG A 162 -16.70 18.46 -22.50
N ALA A 163 -17.03 17.17 -22.59
CA ALA A 163 -17.64 16.58 -23.78
C ALA A 163 -19.02 17.19 -24.05
N SER A 164 -19.85 17.33 -23.01
CA SER A 164 -21.20 17.88 -23.10
C SER A 164 -21.18 19.37 -23.52
N ALA A 165 -20.25 20.15 -22.96
CA ALA A 165 -20.06 21.56 -23.30
C ALA A 165 -19.55 21.78 -24.74
N LYS A 166 -18.79 20.83 -25.30
CA LYS A 166 -18.37 20.88 -26.70
C LYS A 166 -19.56 20.64 -27.64
N ILE A 167 -20.37 19.62 -27.36
CA ILE A 167 -21.57 19.28 -28.13
C ILE A 167 -22.59 20.44 -28.13
N SER A 168 -22.71 21.18 -27.02
CA SER A 168 -23.63 22.33 -26.96
C SER A 168 -23.14 23.57 -27.70
N ARG A 169 -21.84 23.67 -28.03
CA ARG A 169 -21.26 24.80 -28.80
C ARG A 169 -21.28 24.57 -30.31
N GLU A 170 -21.32 23.30 -30.73
CA GLU A 170 -21.40 22.90 -32.14
C GLU A 170 -22.85 22.84 -32.65
N ARG A 171 -23.84 23.00 -31.75
CA ARG A 171 -25.27 23.18 -32.06
C ARG A 171 -25.64 24.66 -32.03
#